data_AF-A0A2V9QKN1-F1
#
_entry.id   AF-A0A2V9QKN1-F1
#
_cell.length_a   1.000
_cell.length_b   1.000
_cell.length_c   1.000
_cell.angle_alpha   90.00
_cell.angle_beta   90.00
_cell.angle_gamma   90.00
#
_symmetry.space_group_name_H-M   'P 1'
#
loop_
_entity.id
_entity.type
_entity.pdbx_description
1 polymer ?
#
loop_
_entity_poly.entity_id
_entity_poly.type
_entity_poly.pdbx_seq_one_letter_code
_entity_poly.pdbx_strand_id
1 'polypeptide(L)'
;MKSTTGRKWFFPLTTSLATILALSLSPPPLQADAILDFNLTSPTTGTISYAGGANPLVGSNISVDSVVGLGTSANDGVTRNLFNAILTFTTGNLSGFVANKSWDFSGGGSITLVGGVDLNGDGDATDPGDIPTGTALLTGSFDSATVMASSHGFRVAVAAFTDTKNDALLAFYDLPLGQQSSNLGNFNISFFAAASPPHSFRSRIVLSGDVTNTCIGDCTGGGPGGSVPEPASLTLVGWGFITMAGIARRKRKK
;
A
#
# COMPACT_ATOMS: atom_id res chain seq x y z
N MET A 1 12.27 -69.03 -51.90
CA MET A 1 13.60 -68.73 -51.34
C MET A 1 14.03 -67.35 -51.88
N LYS A 2 14.57 -66.47 -51.01
CA LYS A 2 14.77 -65.00 -51.09
C LYS A 2 13.52 -64.16 -50.72
N SER A 3 13.46 -63.55 -49.52
CA SER A 3 14.16 -62.32 -49.02
C SER A 3 13.42 -61.07 -49.50
N THR A 4 13.01 -60.06 -48.73
CA THR A 4 13.62 -59.46 -47.53
C THR A 4 12.62 -58.53 -46.80
N THR A 5 12.89 -58.33 -45.52
CA THR A 5 12.36 -57.44 -44.49
C THR A 5 12.21 -55.96 -44.86
N GLY A 6 11.29 -55.24 -44.18
CA GLY A 6 11.23 -53.78 -44.21
C GLY A 6 10.21 -53.13 -43.26
N ARG A 7 10.39 -53.28 -41.95
CA ARG A 7 9.68 -52.51 -40.90
C ARG A 7 10.23 -51.07 -40.89
N LYS A 8 9.39 -50.04 -40.95
CA LYS A 8 9.74 -48.69 -40.48
C LYS A 8 8.60 -48.13 -39.62
N TRP A 9 8.82 -48.21 -38.32
CA TRP A 9 8.09 -47.45 -37.31
C TRP A 9 8.51 -45.99 -37.41
N PHE A 10 7.57 -45.10 -37.75
CA PHE A 10 7.73 -43.66 -37.56
C PHE A 10 7.03 -43.28 -36.25
N PHE A 11 7.80 -43.13 -35.18
CA PHE A 11 7.33 -42.48 -33.95
C PHE A 11 7.21 -40.95 -34.17
N PRO A 12 6.28 -40.26 -33.47
CA PRO A 12 5.97 -38.86 -33.69
C PRO A 12 6.98 -37.97 -32.96
N LEU A 13 7.80 -37.21 -33.71
CA LEU A 13 8.75 -36.25 -33.15
C LEU A 13 8.18 -34.81 -33.09
N THR A 14 6.93 -34.60 -33.51
CA THR A 14 6.34 -33.26 -33.68
C THR A 14 5.50 -32.79 -32.50
N THR A 15 5.22 -33.63 -31.51
CA THR A 15 4.38 -33.28 -30.36
C THR A 15 5.16 -32.73 -29.16
N SER A 16 6.48 -32.95 -29.04
CA SER A 16 7.28 -32.49 -27.89
C SER A 16 7.65 -31.00 -27.90
N LEU A 17 7.72 -30.33 -29.07
CA LEU A 17 8.12 -28.92 -29.12
C LEU A 17 6.99 -27.96 -28.72
N ALA A 18 5.73 -28.35 -28.97
CA ALA A 18 4.56 -27.55 -28.60
C ALA A 18 4.28 -27.57 -27.09
N THR A 19 4.66 -28.64 -26.37
CA THR A 19 4.48 -28.75 -24.92
C THR A 19 5.51 -27.92 -24.15
N ILE A 20 6.76 -27.84 -24.63
CA ILE A 20 7.82 -27.07 -23.96
C ILE A 20 7.56 -25.55 -24.05
N LEU A 21 7.01 -25.07 -25.17
CA LEU A 21 6.65 -23.65 -25.33
C LEU A 21 5.38 -23.27 -24.53
N ALA A 22 4.47 -24.22 -24.29
CA ALA A 22 3.26 -23.99 -23.49
C ALA A 22 3.52 -23.98 -21.98
N LEU A 23 4.52 -24.72 -21.48
CA LEU A 23 4.91 -24.68 -20.06
C LEU A 23 5.83 -23.49 -19.70
N SER A 24 6.46 -22.82 -20.67
CA SER A 24 7.31 -21.64 -20.41
C SER A 24 6.55 -20.31 -20.37
N LEU A 25 5.22 -20.34 -20.52
CA LEU A 25 4.36 -19.16 -20.59
C LEU A 25 3.39 -19.06 -19.41
N SER A 26 3.55 -19.85 -18.34
CA SER A 26 2.80 -19.58 -17.11
C SER A 26 3.33 -18.27 -16.53
N PRO A 27 2.57 -17.17 -16.55
CA PRO A 27 2.97 -16.00 -15.79
C PRO A 27 3.11 -16.45 -14.32
N PRO A 28 4.11 -15.96 -13.59
CA PRO A 28 4.12 -16.16 -12.15
C PRO A 28 2.79 -15.64 -11.59
N PRO A 29 2.25 -16.28 -10.53
CA PRO A 29 1.09 -15.72 -9.85
C PRO A 29 1.41 -14.27 -9.46
N LEU A 30 0.62 -13.32 -9.96
CA LEU A 30 0.70 -11.95 -9.49
C LEU A 30 0.23 -11.94 -8.04
N GLN A 31 1.11 -11.55 -7.13
CA GLN A 31 0.74 -11.25 -5.75
C GLN A 31 0.45 -9.76 -5.65
N ALA A 32 -0.65 -9.41 -4.98
CA ALA A 32 -0.92 -8.03 -4.62
C ALA A 32 0.13 -7.56 -3.60
N ASP A 33 0.47 -6.27 -3.61
CA ASP A 33 1.33 -5.71 -2.58
C ASP A 33 0.69 -5.89 -1.21
N ALA A 34 1.50 -6.29 -0.23
CA ALA A 34 1.04 -6.42 1.15
C ALA A 34 0.82 -5.04 1.76
N ILE A 35 -0.34 -4.85 2.39
CA ILE A 35 -0.78 -3.58 2.97
C ILE A 35 -1.05 -3.78 4.46
N LEU A 36 -0.53 -2.88 5.28
CA LEU A 36 -1.06 -2.68 6.63
C LEU A 36 -2.04 -1.51 6.61
N ASP A 37 -3.28 -1.80 6.99
CA ASP A 37 -4.37 -0.83 7.04
C ASP A 37 -4.81 -0.62 8.49
N PHE A 38 -4.62 0.60 8.99
CA PHE A 38 -5.01 1.02 10.31
C PHE A 38 -6.32 1.81 10.22
N ASN A 39 -7.36 1.30 10.87
CA ASN A 39 -8.71 1.84 10.76
C ASN A 39 -9.02 2.87 11.84
N LEU A 40 -9.66 3.97 11.42
CA LEU A 40 -10.24 4.98 12.31
C LEU A 40 -11.76 5.00 12.12
N THR A 41 -12.49 4.54 13.12
CA THR A 41 -13.94 4.39 13.12
C THR A 41 -14.59 5.68 13.61
N SER A 42 -15.56 6.18 12.85
CA SER A 42 -16.30 7.37 13.25
C SER A 42 -17.30 7.08 14.38
N PRO A 43 -17.46 7.98 15.37
CA PRO A 43 -16.63 9.16 15.61
C PRO A 43 -15.32 8.79 16.30
N THR A 44 -14.19 9.36 15.86
CA THR A 44 -12.93 9.21 16.56
C THR A 44 -12.64 10.41 17.47
N THR A 45 -11.90 10.18 18.54
CA THR A 45 -11.51 11.25 19.46
C THR A 45 -10.39 12.11 18.87
N GLY A 46 -10.03 13.19 19.57
CA GLY A 46 -8.88 14.02 19.20
C GLY A 46 -9.25 15.34 18.53
N THR A 47 -8.23 15.96 17.94
CA THR A 47 -8.36 17.26 17.30
C THR A 47 -7.52 17.36 16.05
N ILE A 48 -8.00 18.14 15.09
CA ILE A 48 -7.23 18.57 13.91
C ILE A 48 -7.28 20.10 13.86
N SER A 49 -6.14 20.74 13.66
CA SER A 49 -6.05 22.20 13.66
C SER A 49 -4.97 22.73 12.74
N TYR A 50 -5.19 23.94 12.26
CA TYR A 50 -4.23 24.74 11.52
C TYR A 50 -4.32 26.18 12.00
N ALA A 51 -3.22 26.74 12.47
CA ALA A 51 -3.18 28.03 13.15
C ALA A 51 -3.22 29.26 12.21
N GLY A 52 -3.23 29.07 10.88
CA GLY A 52 -3.14 30.17 9.92
C GLY A 52 -1.69 30.53 9.56
N GLY A 53 -1.51 31.41 8.57
CA GLY A 53 -0.19 31.87 8.13
C GLY A 53 0.65 30.76 7.49
N ALA A 54 1.90 30.60 7.95
CA ALA A 54 2.81 29.57 7.47
C ALA A 54 2.91 28.37 8.44
N ASN A 55 1.92 28.17 9.32
CA ASN A 55 1.96 27.09 10.31
C ASN A 55 1.60 25.72 9.69
N PRO A 56 2.00 24.60 10.31
CA PRO A 56 1.62 23.26 9.85
C PRO A 56 0.18 22.91 10.22
N LEU A 57 -0.33 21.84 9.59
CA LEU A 57 -1.51 21.12 10.06
C LEU A 57 -1.09 20.20 11.22
N VAL A 58 -1.86 20.23 12.31
CA VAL A 58 -1.59 19.44 13.52
C VAL A 58 -2.80 18.60 13.85
N GLY A 59 -2.61 17.28 13.92
CA GLY A 59 -3.55 16.32 14.48
C GLY A 59 -3.04 15.81 15.83
N SER A 60 -3.91 15.70 16.83
CA SER A 60 -3.51 15.28 18.17
C SER A 60 -4.59 14.45 18.85
N ASN A 61 -4.15 13.42 19.57
CA ASN A 61 -4.99 12.52 20.36
C ASN A 61 -6.08 11.83 19.53
N ILE A 62 -5.76 11.44 18.29
CA ILE A 62 -6.71 10.78 17.38
C ILE A 62 -6.70 9.29 17.66
N SER A 63 -7.85 8.69 17.97
CA SER A 63 -7.94 7.24 18.25
C SER A 63 -7.85 6.43 16.96
N VAL A 64 -7.14 5.31 17.03
CA VAL A 64 -7.07 4.30 15.98
C VAL A 64 -7.52 2.98 16.59
N ASP A 65 -8.41 2.26 15.92
CA ASP A 65 -9.16 1.16 16.55
C ASP A 65 -8.58 -0.22 16.25
N SER A 66 -8.09 -0.41 15.02
CA SER A 66 -7.61 -1.71 14.58
C SER A 66 -6.54 -1.61 13.50
N VAL A 67 -5.84 -2.71 13.28
CA VAL A 67 -4.94 -2.93 12.15
C VAL A 67 -5.31 -4.23 11.45
N VAL A 68 -5.23 -4.26 10.13
CA VAL A 68 -5.38 -5.46 9.31
C VAL A 68 -4.25 -5.56 8.29
N GLY A 69 -3.72 -6.77 8.12
CA GLY A 69 -2.82 -7.10 7.02
C GLY A 69 -3.63 -7.59 5.83
N LEU A 70 -3.45 -6.98 4.67
CA LEU A 70 -4.09 -7.37 3.41
C LEU A 70 -3.02 -7.80 2.42
N GLY A 71 -3.18 -8.97 1.80
CA GLY A 71 -2.18 -9.54 0.89
C GLY A 71 -0.89 -9.99 1.58
N THR A 72 -0.88 -10.10 2.90
CA THR A 72 0.28 -10.56 3.69
C THR A 72 0.42 -12.08 3.60
N SER A 73 1.65 -12.61 3.67
CA SER A 73 1.89 -14.07 3.63
C SER A 73 1.43 -14.78 4.90
N ALA A 74 1.50 -14.10 6.04
CA ALA A 74 0.93 -14.55 7.30
C ALA A 74 -0.24 -13.65 7.73
N ASN A 75 -1.27 -14.27 8.32
CA ASN A 75 -2.40 -13.59 8.92
C ASN A 75 -3.15 -12.62 7.98
N ASP A 76 -3.23 -12.96 6.69
CA ASP A 76 -3.99 -12.19 5.69
C ASP A 76 -5.48 -12.06 6.09
N GLY A 77 -5.99 -10.83 6.02
CA GLY A 77 -7.34 -10.47 6.41
C GLY A 77 -7.61 -10.54 7.92
N VAL A 78 -6.61 -10.86 8.74
CA VAL A 78 -6.76 -10.93 10.20
C VAL A 78 -6.66 -9.53 10.79
N THR A 79 -7.78 -9.05 11.35
CA THR A 79 -7.84 -7.79 12.10
C THR A 79 -7.40 -7.98 13.54
N ARG A 80 -6.53 -7.10 14.03
CA ARG A 80 -6.16 -6.97 15.45
C ARG A 80 -6.66 -5.66 16.04
N ASN A 81 -7.18 -5.75 17.26
CA ASN A 81 -7.63 -4.59 18.01
C ASN A 81 -6.41 -3.83 18.54
N LEU A 82 -6.50 -2.51 18.48
CA LEU A 82 -5.50 -1.64 19.05
C LEU A 82 -5.98 -1.11 20.41
N PHE A 83 -5.07 -1.08 21.38
CA PHE A 83 -5.36 -0.66 22.75
C PHE A 83 -4.66 0.64 23.07
N ASN A 84 -5.44 1.63 23.52
CA ASN A 84 -4.96 2.99 23.81
C ASN A 84 -4.10 3.56 22.66
N ALA A 85 -4.49 3.25 21.42
CA ALA A 85 -3.72 3.63 20.24
C ALA A 85 -4.07 5.03 19.78
N ILE A 86 -3.09 5.91 19.91
CA ILE A 86 -3.21 7.33 19.69
C ILE A 86 -2.29 7.76 18.55
N LEU A 87 -2.90 8.28 17.49
CA LEU A 87 -2.26 8.95 16.39
C LEU A 87 -2.09 10.45 16.70
N THR A 88 -0.87 10.95 16.51
CA THR A 88 -0.54 12.37 16.55
C THR A 88 0.34 12.70 15.36
N PHE A 89 0.11 13.86 14.74
CA PHE A 89 0.86 14.27 13.56
C PHE A 89 1.02 15.78 13.47
N THR A 90 2.07 16.21 12.80
CA THR A 90 2.33 17.60 12.40
C THR A 90 2.94 17.56 11.01
N THR A 91 2.35 18.27 10.05
CA THR A 91 2.87 18.33 8.67
C THR A 91 4.03 19.33 8.56
N GLY A 92 4.53 19.54 7.35
CA GLY A 92 5.26 20.76 7.03
C GLY A 92 4.34 21.99 7.01
N ASN A 93 4.95 23.16 6.82
CA ASN A 93 4.25 24.45 6.76
C ASN A 93 3.29 24.53 5.58
N LEU A 94 2.27 25.40 5.68
CA LEU A 94 1.42 25.74 4.55
C LEU A 94 2.29 26.24 3.38
N SER A 95 2.14 25.60 2.23
CA SER A 95 2.85 25.89 0.98
C SER A 95 1.98 26.58 -0.07
N GLY A 96 0.66 26.40 0.01
CA GLY A 96 -0.30 26.99 -0.91
C GLY A 96 -1.74 26.79 -0.47
N PHE A 97 -2.67 27.40 -1.19
CA PHE A 97 -4.10 27.16 -1.01
C PHE A 97 -4.86 27.52 -2.28
N VAL A 98 -6.01 26.87 -2.47
CA VAL A 98 -7.00 27.28 -3.47
C VAL A 98 -8.21 27.83 -2.72
N ALA A 99 -8.58 29.08 -3.00
CA ALA A 99 -9.66 29.77 -2.30
C ALA A 99 -10.94 28.93 -2.29
N ASN A 100 -11.52 28.76 -1.09
CA ASN A 100 -12.72 27.94 -0.84
C ASN A 100 -12.61 26.45 -1.23
N LYS A 101 -11.41 25.92 -1.51
CA LYS A 101 -11.22 24.54 -1.97
C LYS A 101 -10.17 23.74 -1.21
N SER A 102 -8.97 24.26 -1.01
CA SER A 102 -7.90 23.47 -0.39
C SER A 102 -6.88 24.30 0.39
N TRP A 103 -6.25 23.67 1.36
CA TRP A 103 -4.97 24.06 1.95
C TRP A 103 -3.93 23.01 1.58
N ASP A 104 -2.77 23.43 1.10
CA ASP A 104 -1.70 22.54 0.67
C ASP A 104 -0.47 22.75 1.56
N PHE A 105 -0.05 21.70 2.24
CA PHE A 105 1.04 21.68 3.20
C PHE A 105 2.26 20.95 2.61
N SER A 106 3.42 21.53 2.83
CA SER A 106 4.70 20.91 2.46
C SER A 106 4.99 19.65 3.28
N GLY A 107 5.93 18.85 2.80
CA GLY A 107 6.49 17.73 3.55
C GLY A 107 7.32 18.14 4.77
N GLY A 108 7.80 17.14 5.51
CA GLY A 108 8.45 17.26 6.80
C GLY A 108 7.49 16.99 7.97
N GLY A 109 7.89 17.45 9.15
CA GLY A 109 7.13 17.21 10.38
C GLY A 109 7.22 15.75 10.83
N SER A 110 6.14 15.24 11.42
CA SER A 110 6.10 13.91 12.01
C SER A 110 4.70 13.30 12.01
N ILE A 111 4.62 11.98 11.91
CA ILE A 111 3.41 11.19 12.18
C ILE A 111 3.79 10.03 13.11
N THR A 112 3.05 9.83 14.19
CA THR A 112 3.34 8.80 15.19
C THR A 112 2.06 8.16 15.68
N LEU A 113 2.01 6.83 15.67
CA LEU A 113 1.00 6.02 16.33
C LEU A 113 1.62 5.29 17.51
N VAL A 114 1.11 5.54 18.71
CA VAL A 114 1.56 4.88 19.94
C VAL A 114 0.38 4.14 20.55
N GLY A 115 0.53 2.87 20.88
CA GLY A 115 -0.53 2.02 21.41
C GLY A 115 -0.04 0.62 21.79
N GLY A 116 -0.97 -0.29 22.01
CA GLY A 116 -0.73 -1.73 22.14
C GLY A 116 -1.55 -2.52 21.12
N VAL A 117 -1.19 -3.79 20.92
CA VAL A 117 -1.85 -4.70 19.97
C VAL A 117 -1.98 -6.07 20.61
N ASP A 118 -3.21 -6.57 20.68
CA ASP A 118 -3.55 -7.95 21.01
C ASP A 118 -3.25 -8.81 19.76
N LEU A 119 -2.06 -9.42 19.72
CA LEU A 119 -1.61 -10.23 18.59
C LEU A 119 -2.17 -11.65 18.66
N ASN A 120 -2.37 -12.17 19.87
CA ASN A 120 -2.83 -13.54 20.11
C ASN A 120 -4.37 -13.69 19.95
N GLY A 121 -5.12 -12.59 20.04
CA GLY A 121 -6.57 -12.49 19.89
C GLY A 121 -7.39 -12.86 21.14
N ASP A 122 -6.83 -12.75 22.34
CA ASP A 122 -7.49 -13.15 23.59
C ASP A 122 -8.28 -12.03 24.28
N GLY A 123 -8.22 -10.80 23.76
CA GLY A 123 -8.92 -9.63 24.26
C GLY A 123 -8.16 -8.80 25.29
N ASP A 124 -6.91 -9.14 25.57
CA ASP A 124 -5.96 -8.36 26.37
C ASP A 124 -4.76 -7.96 25.49
N ALA A 125 -4.03 -6.91 25.86
CA ALA A 125 -2.77 -6.51 25.20
C ALA A 125 -1.64 -6.33 26.21
N THR A 126 -1.77 -6.93 27.39
CA THR A 126 -0.84 -6.80 28.52
C THR A 126 -0.04 -8.06 28.81
N ASP A 127 -0.29 -9.15 28.10
CA ASP A 127 0.32 -10.44 28.35
C ASP A 127 1.56 -10.70 27.43
N PRO A 128 2.35 -11.76 27.71
CA PRO A 128 3.50 -12.11 26.88
C PRO A 128 3.08 -12.64 25.50
N GLY A 129 3.52 -11.96 24.45
CA GLY A 129 3.19 -12.32 23.06
C GLY A 129 2.57 -11.15 22.30
N ASP A 130 2.10 -10.16 23.04
CA ASP A 130 1.48 -8.96 22.51
C ASP A 130 2.41 -7.75 22.48
N ILE A 131 1.93 -6.70 21.81
CA ILE A 131 2.60 -5.40 21.80
C ILE A 131 2.03 -4.58 22.95
N PRO A 132 2.81 -4.24 23.99
CA PRO A 132 2.29 -3.56 25.16
C PRO A 132 1.87 -2.13 24.83
N THR A 133 0.84 -1.63 25.53
CA THR A 133 0.41 -0.24 25.40
C THR A 133 1.53 0.77 25.67
N GLY A 134 1.51 1.92 24.98
CA GLY A 134 2.58 2.91 25.05
C GLY A 134 3.76 2.63 24.11
N THR A 135 3.66 1.59 23.29
CA THR A 135 4.68 1.26 22.28
C THR A 135 4.43 2.00 20.97
N ALA A 136 5.49 2.48 20.32
CA ALA A 136 5.37 3.04 18.98
C ALA A 136 5.05 1.92 17.96
N LEU A 137 3.91 2.05 17.29
CA LEU A 137 3.44 1.16 16.22
C LEU A 137 3.84 1.68 14.84
N LEU A 138 3.90 3.01 14.71
CA LEU A 138 4.25 3.75 13.49
C LEU A 138 5.02 5.01 13.88
N THR A 139 6.14 5.29 13.23
CA THR A 139 6.81 6.61 13.30
C THR A 139 7.31 7.01 11.92
N GLY A 140 6.98 8.22 11.48
CA GLY A 140 7.29 8.70 10.12
C GLY A 140 7.30 10.22 9.96
N SER A 141 7.45 10.65 8.70
CA SER A 141 7.43 12.06 8.27
C SER A 141 6.59 12.20 6.99
N PHE A 142 5.89 13.33 6.85
CA PHE A 142 5.09 13.57 5.65
C PHE A 142 5.96 13.95 4.45
N ASP A 143 5.52 13.54 3.27
CA ASP A 143 6.04 14.02 1.98
C ASP A 143 5.24 15.23 1.51
N SER A 144 3.91 15.19 1.73
CA SER A 144 2.98 16.29 1.47
C SER A 144 1.63 16.01 2.14
N ALA A 145 0.83 17.06 2.35
CA ALA A 145 -0.55 16.93 2.81
C ALA A 145 -1.47 18.00 2.21
N THR A 146 -2.72 17.64 1.96
CA THR A 146 -3.75 18.58 1.49
C THR A 146 -5.00 18.41 2.34
N VAL A 147 -5.59 19.53 2.75
CA VAL A 147 -6.93 19.55 3.34
C VAL A 147 -7.90 20.05 2.29
N MET A 148 -8.80 19.18 1.85
CA MET A 148 -9.89 19.51 0.94
C MET A 148 -11.09 20.06 1.72
N ALA A 149 -11.64 21.17 1.23
CA ALA A 149 -12.83 21.81 1.76
C ALA A 149 -14.06 21.45 0.92
N SER A 150 -15.10 20.94 1.55
CA SER A 150 -16.45 20.88 0.96
C SER A 150 -17.34 22.00 1.48
N SER A 151 -18.55 22.10 0.93
CA SER A 151 -19.60 22.92 1.51
C SER A 151 -19.96 22.43 2.93
N HIS A 152 -20.50 23.33 3.76
CA HIS A 152 -21.01 23.04 5.11
C HIS A 152 -19.98 22.59 6.15
N GLY A 153 -18.70 22.90 5.96
CA GLY A 153 -17.67 22.69 6.99
C GLY A 153 -17.07 21.28 7.05
N PHE A 154 -17.53 20.33 6.22
CA PHE A 154 -16.90 19.02 6.11
C PHE A 154 -15.55 19.11 5.36
N ARG A 155 -14.53 18.44 5.90
CA ARG A 155 -13.16 18.50 5.43
C ARG A 155 -12.59 17.09 5.34
N VAL A 156 -11.67 16.88 4.42
CA VAL A 156 -10.87 15.67 4.33
C VAL A 156 -9.40 16.08 4.23
N ALA A 157 -8.60 15.66 5.19
CA ALA A 157 -7.15 15.71 5.06
C ALA A 157 -6.69 14.44 4.35
N VAL A 158 -5.84 14.59 3.35
CA VAL A 158 -5.13 13.50 2.67
C VAL A 158 -3.64 13.81 2.70
N ALA A 159 -2.81 12.79 2.90
CA ALA A 159 -1.38 12.98 2.95
C ALA A 159 -0.62 11.74 2.51
N ALA A 160 0.56 11.95 1.93
CA ALA A 160 1.55 10.92 1.70
C ALA A 160 2.67 11.07 2.74
N PHE A 161 3.19 9.95 3.23
CA PHE A 161 4.26 9.95 4.23
C PHE A 161 5.15 8.72 4.08
N THR A 162 6.31 8.78 4.70
CA THR A 162 7.22 7.65 4.86
C THR A 162 7.34 7.30 6.34
N ASP A 163 7.37 6.02 6.68
CA ASP A 163 7.43 5.59 8.07
C ASP A 163 8.32 4.36 8.32
N THR A 164 8.44 4.01 9.60
CA THR A 164 8.91 2.73 10.12
C THR A 164 7.83 2.17 11.04
N LYS A 165 7.61 0.85 10.98
CA LYS A 165 6.65 0.13 11.82
C LYS A 165 7.34 -0.59 12.97
N ASN A 166 6.53 -1.01 13.94
CA ASN A 166 6.97 -1.92 14.99
C ASN A 166 7.35 -3.30 14.42
N ASP A 167 8.52 -3.82 14.78
CA ASP A 167 9.02 -5.10 14.28
C ASP A 167 8.14 -6.30 14.69
N ALA A 168 7.52 -6.29 15.87
CA ALA A 168 6.62 -7.37 16.28
C ALA A 168 5.33 -7.36 15.45
N LEU A 169 4.84 -6.18 15.08
CA LEU A 169 3.68 -6.04 14.19
C LEU A 169 4.02 -6.52 12.78
N LEU A 170 5.20 -6.15 12.26
CA LEU A 170 5.68 -6.63 10.97
C LEU A 170 5.87 -8.14 10.98
N ALA A 171 6.49 -8.70 12.03
CA ALA A 171 6.68 -10.14 12.20
C ALA A 171 5.35 -10.91 12.24
N PHE A 172 4.32 -10.35 12.90
CA PHE A 172 2.99 -10.97 12.94
C PHE A 172 2.39 -11.17 11.55
N TYR A 173 2.59 -10.21 10.64
CA TYR A 173 2.10 -10.28 9.27
C TYR A 173 3.14 -10.83 8.26
N ASP A 174 4.28 -11.34 8.74
CA ASP A 174 5.39 -11.84 7.91
C ASP A 174 5.90 -10.79 6.89
N LEU A 175 6.04 -9.55 7.36
CA LEU A 175 6.57 -8.42 6.60
C LEU A 175 8.07 -8.17 6.91
N PRO A 176 8.83 -7.58 5.97
CA PRO A 176 10.26 -7.30 6.16
C PRO A 176 10.55 -6.42 7.39
N LEU A 177 11.44 -6.90 8.28
CA LEU A 177 11.80 -6.25 9.55
C LEU A 177 12.86 -5.16 9.41
N GLY A 178 12.90 -4.24 10.39
CA GLY A 178 13.96 -3.24 10.57
C GLY A 178 13.90 -2.03 9.63
N GLN A 179 14.82 -1.05 9.81
CA GLN A 179 14.84 0.23 9.07
C GLN A 179 15.06 0.13 7.54
N GLN A 180 15.14 -1.07 6.98
CA GLN A 180 15.10 -1.29 5.53
C GLN A 180 13.66 -1.18 4.97
N SER A 181 12.64 -1.21 5.83
CA SER A 181 11.22 -1.07 5.47
C SER A 181 10.72 0.37 5.68
N SER A 182 11.33 1.34 4.98
CA SER A 182 10.61 2.62 4.80
C SER A 182 9.33 2.28 4.04
N ASN A 183 8.16 2.47 4.64
CA ASN A 183 6.90 2.15 3.96
C ASN A 183 6.31 3.43 3.38
N LEU A 184 5.80 3.34 2.15
CA LEU A 184 5.01 4.41 1.57
C LEU A 184 3.63 4.37 2.21
N GLY A 185 3.33 5.42 2.94
CA GLY A 185 2.08 5.60 3.66
C GLY A 185 1.16 6.56 2.94
N ASN A 186 -0.13 6.24 2.95
CA ASN A 186 -1.20 7.18 2.67
C ASN A 186 -2.04 7.34 3.93
N PHE A 187 -2.42 8.57 4.22
CA PHE A 187 -3.27 8.92 5.33
C PHE A 187 -4.46 9.68 4.79
N ASN A 188 -5.67 9.30 5.21
CA ASN A 188 -6.81 10.17 5.08
C ASN A 188 -7.61 10.25 6.37
N ILE A 189 -8.18 11.43 6.64
CA ILE A 189 -9.10 11.60 7.75
C ILE A 189 -10.12 12.68 7.44
N SER A 190 -11.37 12.40 7.78
CA SER A 190 -12.48 13.34 7.64
C SER A 190 -12.82 14.03 8.97
N PHE A 191 -13.22 15.29 8.90
CA PHE A 191 -13.54 16.09 10.08
C PHE A 191 -14.44 17.30 9.74
N PHE A 192 -15.03 17.92 10.76
CA PHE A 192 -15.80 19.17 10.59
C PHE A 192 -15.04 20.38 11.13
N ALA A 193 -14.86 21.41 10.31
CA ALA A 193 -14.28 22.68 10.71
C ALA A 193 -14.90 23.86 9.94
N ALA A 194 -15.29 24.90 10.68
CA ALA A 194 -15.83 26.13 10.11
C ALA A 194 -14.70 27.11 9.72
N ALA A 195 -14.12 26.92 8.53
CA ALA A 195 -13.20 27.88 7.92
C ALA A 195 -13.11 27.69 6.41
N SER A 196 -12.76 28.75 5.68
CA SER A 196 -12.40 28.67 4.26
C SER A 196 -10.92 29.00 4.08
N PRO A 197 -10.19 28.35 3.15
CA PRO A 197 -8.80 28.70 2.87
C PRO A 197 -8.68 30.19 2.51
N PRO A 198 -7.66 30.90 3.01
CA PRO A 198 -6.49 30.38 3.76
C PRO A 198 -6.62 30.41 5.29
N HIS A 199 -7.82 30.67 5.83
CA HIS A 199 -7.98 30.93 7.26
C HIS A 199 -7.67 29.71 8.13
N SER A 200 -7.27 30.00 9.37
CA SER A 200 -7.05 29.01 10.43
C SER A 200 -8.33 28.25 10.76
N PHE A 201 -8.18 27.04 11.29
CA PHE A 201 -9.30 26.26 11.82
C PHE A 201 -8.89 25.35 12.97
N ARG A 202 -9.89 24.91 13.73
CA ARG A 202 -9.75 23.87 14.75
C ARG A 202 -11.01 23.01 14.75
N SER A 203 -10.83 21.70 14.77
CA SER A 203 -11.88 20.71 14.90
C SER A 203 -11.67 19.84 16.13
N ARG A 204 -12.78 19.52 16.80
CA ARG A 204 -12.91 18.44 17.81
C ARG A 204 -13.87 17.35 17.32
N ILE A 205 -14.36 17.47 16.09
CA ILE A 205 -15.29 16.53 15.46
C ILE A 205 -14.49 15.85 14.36
N VAL A 206 -13.73 14.84 14.78
CA VAL A 206 -12.97 13.97 13.88
C VAL A 206 -13.84 12.74 13.62
N LEU A 207 -13.96 12.36 12.35
CA LEU A 207 -14.87 11.31 11.90
C LEU A 207 -14.07 10.03 11.66
N SER A 208 -14.13 9.48 10.45
CA SER A 208 -13.39 8.29 10.05
C SER A 208 -12.22 8.65 9.13
N GLY A 209 -11.32 7.68 9.00
CA GLY A 209 -10.16 7.75 8.14
C GLY A 209 -9.44 6.41 8.10
N ASP A 210 -8.33 6.39 7.40
CA ASP A 210 -7.39 5.27 7.37
C ASP A 210 -5.95 5.77 7.39
N VAL A 211 -5.06 4.90 7.85
CA VAL A 211 -3.63 5.01 7.61
C VAL A 211 -3.23 3.71 6.93
N THR A 212 -2.88 3.77 5.66
CA THR A 212 -2.50 2.61 4.87
C THR A 212 -1.03 2.70 4.51
N ASN A 213 -0.33 1.56 4.52
CA ASN A 213 1.06 1.51 4.10
C ASN A 213 1.30 0.34 3.17
N THR A 214 1.98 0.60 2.06
CA THR A 214 2.61 -0.42 1.24
C THR A 214 4.08 -0.52 1.61
N CYS A 215 4.55 -1.74 1.77
CA CYS A 215 5.96 -2.02 1.96
C CYS A 215 6.77 -1.66 0.69
N ILE A 216 7.89 -0.95 0.84
CA ILE A 216 8.80 -0.68 -0.28
C ILE A 216 9.76 -1.86 -0.42
N GLY A 217 9.61 -2.63 -1.50
CA GLY A 217 10.50 -3.74 -1.84
C GLY A 217 9.74 -5.03 -2.09
N ASP A 218 10.49 -6.12 -2.24
CA ASP A 218 9.94 -7.46 -2.34
C ASP A 218 9.48 -7.94 -0.96
N CYS A 219 8.20 -7.71 -0.67
CA CYS A 219 7.61 -8.04 0.62
C CYS A 219 7.33 -9.53 0.81
N THR A 220 7.66 -10.36 -0.19
CA THR A 220 7.41 -11.81 -0.17
C THR A 220 8.71 -12.62 -0.17
N GLY A 221 9.88 -11.97 -0.03
CA GLY A 221 11.18 -12.62 0.03
C GLY A 221 11.61 -13.33 -1.27
N GLY A 222 10.96 -13.02 -2.39
CA GLY A 222 11.16 -13.57 -3.73
C GLY A 222 11.92 -12.71 -4.74
N GLY A 223 12.98 -11.99 -4.39
CA GLY A 223 13.88 -11.32 -5.36
C GLY A 223 13.32 -10.01 -5.97
N PRO A 224 14.09 -9.34 -6.86
CA PRO A 224 14.01 -7.89 -7.05
C PRO A 224 12.71 -7.43 -7.70
N GLY A 225 11.87 -6.79 -6.88
CA GLY A 225 10.84 -5.84 -7.31
C GLY A 225 9.57 -6.49 -7.82
N GLY A 226 8.51 -6.41 -7.01
CA GLY A 226 7.11 -6.58 -7.41
C GLY A 226 6.62 -5.54 -8.43
N SER A 227 7.49 -5.03 -9.30
CA SER A 227 7.05 -4.31 -10.49
C SER A 227 6.39 -5.31 -11.43
N VAL A 228 5.12 -5.06 -11.75
CA VAL A 228 4.33 -5.74 -12.77
C VAL A 228 5.24 -6.13 -13.94
N PRO A 229 5.52 -7.43 -14.15
CA PRO A 229 6.22 -7.86 -15.35
C PRO A 229 5.39 -7.39 -16.53
N GLU A 230 5.95 -6.54 -17.40
CA GLU A 230 5.29 -6.17 -18.65
C GLU A 230 4.82 -7.48 -19.31
N PRO A 231 3.51 -7.65 -19.55
CA PRO A 231 3.01 -8.96 -19.88
C PRO A 231 3.69 -9.41 -21.17
N ALA A 232 4.18 -10.65 -21.20
CA ALA A 232 4.78 -11.25 -22.38
C ALA A 232 3.88 -11.19 -23.62
N SER A 233 2.60 -10.81 -23.46
CA SER A 233 1.69 -10.42 -24.54
C SER A 233 2.17 -9.22 -25.35
N LEU A 234 2.84 -8.20 -24.77
CA LEU A 234 3.43 -7.10 -25.54
C LEU A 234 4.57 -7.61 -26.43
N THR A 235 5.40 -8.49 -25.90
CA THR A 235 6.44 -9.18 -26.65
C THR A 235 5.81 -10.07 -27.73
N LEU A 236 4.78 -10.86 -27.41
CA LEU A 236 4.09 -11.75 -28.34
C LEU A 236 3.39 -10.97 -29.48
N VAL A 237 2.77 -9.83 -29.17
CA VAL A 237 2.19 -8.90 -30.15
C VAL A 237 3.29 -8.32 -31.04
N GLY A 238 4.42 -7.91 -30.47
CA GLY A 238 5.58 -7.44 -31.21
C GLY A 238 6.12 -8.50 -32.19
N TRP A 239 6.27 -9.74 -31.73
CA TRP A 239 6.69 -10.87 -32.58
C TRP A 239 5.62 -11.26 -33.62
N GLY A 240 4.34 -11.13 -33.29
CA GLY A 240 3.22 -11.32 -34.21
C GLY A 240 3.27 -10.34 -35.39
N PHE A 241 3.60 -9.08 -35.14
CA PHE A 241 3.74 -8.09 -36.21
C PHE A 241 4.97 -8.34 -37.08
N ILE A 242 6.11 -8.76 -36.51
CA ILE A 242 7.33 -9.07 -37.26
C ILE A 242 7.11 -10.27 -38.20
N THR A 243 6.43 -11.32 -37.72
CA THR A 243 6.13 -12.52 -38.50
C THR A 243 5.13 -12.22 -39.63
N MET A 244 4.07 -11.46 -39.36
CA MET A 244 3.12 -10.99 -40.38
C MET A 244 3.80 -10.12 -41.45
N ALA A 245 4.67 -9.19 -41.05
CA ALA A 245 5.43 -8.33 -41.98
C ALA A 245 6.38 -9.14 -42.87
N GLY A 246 7.02 -10.18 -42.33
CA GLY A 246 7.87 -11.11 -43.09
C GLY A 246 7.07 -11.89 -44.15
N ILE A 247 5.88 -12.38 -43.80
CA ILE A 247 4.99 -13.11 -44.72
C ILE A 247 4.46 -12.16 -45.81
N ALA A 248 4.06 -10.94 -45.45
CA ALA A 248 3.58 -9.95 -46.41
C ALA A 248 4.67 -9.54 -47.43
N ARG A 249 5.93 -9.37 -46.98
CA ARG A 249 7.07 -9.11 -47.89
C ARG A 249 7.36 -10.25 -48.85
N ARG A 250 7.22 -11.51 -48.41
CA ARG A 250 7.40 -12.69 -49.29
C ARG A 250 6.34 -12.77 -50.38
N LYS A 251 5.09 -12.37 -50.09
CA LYS A 251 3.98 -12.39 -51.07
C LYS A 251 4.09 -11.30 -52.14
N ARG A 252 4.84 -10.21 -51.91
CA ARG A 252 5.06 -9.13 -52.91
C ARG A 252 6.22 -9.38 -53.87
N LYS A 253 7.04 -10.41 -53.64
CA LYS A 253 8.17 -10.79 -54.51
C LYS A 253 7.85 -11.96 -55.46
N LYS A 254 6.59 -12.38 -55.53
CA LYS A 254 6.04 -13.23 -56.58
C LYS A 254 5.09 -12.38 -57.41
#